data_AF-A0A6P4CQI5-F1
#
_entry.id   AF-A0A6P4CQI5-F1
#
_cell.length_a   1.000
_cell.length_b   1.000
_cell.length_c   1.000
_cell.angle_alpha   90.00
_cell.angle_beta   90.00
_cell.angle_gamma   90.00
#
_symmetry.space_group_name_H-M   'P 1'
#
loop_
_entity.id
_entity.type
_entity.pdbx_description
1 polymer ?
#
loop_
_entity_poly.entity_id
_entity_poly.type
_entity_poly.pdbx_seq_one_letter_code
_entity_poly.pdbx_strand_id
1 'polypeptide(L)'
;MKGGYYLMAIIAQYSSKLARLFGKSSGPSGKLKVIFHDFPGGAEGFELMLKFCYNNGSIDMNSSNLLQAHCAAGYMEMKDSVLGVPNLLEQTEKSLEEISYWRWSELLVALKQCQNLSTVLDYYSNSMMLEKCMDTIVGRMFLASEASPCPSTCSTDSSSGGVRFSCDSKSTESIKTSSFSSRPCWWFEDLVFLNPVLVEMLVRSMITRKLEHGLISRFLMYYQKARFSSTIDVSEKIKILEMVIDMHYDMEYYHNSSIPFKTLFGILRISLSLNISKSCRHKLEAMIGSNLDQATLDNLLVPSPYGISYLYDVKLVLKFLKAFLRRGGSVVAPTRMKKVASLIDLYIAEIAPDPSLRPSKFLALATAIPDSARDSYDELYHAMDMYLEVHGQLSEEEKVKICCGLNYDKLSPQACIHLSQNTKFPSKSAVQALISQQSKLKNLIQSTPATSPLLNGSSPPFCFTNVNAQKGNKDKSNDQVVLYSSTGDFDASSDNERLKAHLQGMQWRVMELEKICKKMQTQMAKITKSKVPPNSYARSLPKLCS
;
A
#
# COMPACT_ATOMS: atom_id res chain seq x y z
N MET A 1 -45.23 49.36 -29.15
CA MET A 1 -44.69 49.72 -27.81
C MET A 1 -45.46 49.11 -26.63
N LYS A 2 -46.75 48.74 -26.73
CA LYS A 2 -47.53 48.19 -25.59
C LYS A 2 -47.10 46.77 -25.12
N GLY A 3 -46.59 45.91 -26.01
CA GLY A 3 -46.22 44.53 -25.65
C GLY A 3 -45.01 44.40 -24.71
N GLY A 4 -44.03 45.30 -24.81
CA GLY A 4 -42.82 45.23 -23.98
C GLY A 4 -43.07 45.54 -22.50
N TYR A 5 -43.98 46.48 -22.23
CA TYR A 5 -44.38 46.82 -20.86
C TYR A 5 -45.15 45.68 -20.18
N TYR A 6 -45.96 44.93 -20.94
CA TYR A 6 -46.68 43.77 -20.42
C TYR A 6 -45.73 42.65 -20.01
N LEU A 7 -44.72 42.36 -20.83
CA LEU A 7 -43.70 41.36 -20.54
C LEU A 7 -42.85 41.70 -19.32
N MET A 8 -42.51 42.98 -19.11
CA MET A 8 -41.78 43.43 -17.92
C MET A 8 -42.66 43.41 -16.66
N ALA A 9 -43.94 43.74 -16.78
CA ALA A 9 -44.88 43.71 -15.66
C ALA A 9 -45.09 42.28 -15.11
N ILE A 10 -45.15 41.28 -16.00
CA ILE A 10 -45.26 39.87 -15.59
C ILE A 10 -44.05 39.46 -14.74
N ILE A 11 -42.82 39.70 -15.22
CA ILE A 11 -41.62 39.27 -14.48
C ILE A 11 -41.48 40.04 -13.16
N ALA A 12 -41.81 41.34 -13.15
CA ALA A 12 -41.80 42.16 -11.93
C ALA A 12 -42.77 41.68 -10.86
N GLN A 13 -43.86 41.01 -11.25
CA GLN A 13 -44.81 40.42 -10.30
C GLN A 13 -44.17 39.30 -9.47
N TYR A 14 -43.27 38.53 -10.07
CA TYR A 14 -42.64 37.37 -9.43
C TYR A 14 -41.26 37.67 -8.84
N SER A 15 -40.54 38.68 -9.35
CA SER A 15 -39.19 39.06 -8.89
C SER A 15 -39.16 40.45 -8.26
N SER A 16 -38.98 40.50 -6.94
CA SER A 16 -38.82 41.74 -6.16
C SER A 16 -37.62 42.56 -6.62
N LYS A 17 -36.54 41.89 -7.07
CA LYS A 17 -35.35 42.55 -7.60
C LYS A 17 -35.62 43.29 -8.90
N LEU A 18 -36.30 42.66 -9.85
CA LEU A 18 -36.68 43.30 -11.11
C LEU A 18 -37.75 44.36 -10.92
N ALA A 19 -38.73 44.14 -10.03
CA ALA A 19 -39.71 45.16 -9.66
C ALA A 19 -39.03 46.45 -9.18
N ARG A 20 -38.01 46.32 -8.33
CA ARG A 20 -37.21 47.45 -7.84
C ARG A 20 -36.36 48.11 -8.92
N LEU A 21 -35.82 47.34 -9.87
CA LEU A 21 -35.04 47.88 -10.99
C LEU A 21 -35.91 48.65 -11.98
N PHE A 22 -37.09 48.13 -12.31
CA PHE A 22 -38.04 48.77 -13.22
C PHE A 22 -38.80 49.93 -12.58
N GLY A 23 -39.09 49.85 -11.28
CA GLY A 23 -39.75 50.94 -10.55
C GLY A 23 -38.89 52.19 -10.36
N LYS A 24 -37.55 52.05 -10.42
CA LYS A 24 -36.60 53.18 -10.31
C LYS A 24 -36.34 53.89 -11.65
N SER A 25 -36.71 53.30 -12.78
CA SER A 25 -36.45 53.87 -14.11
C SER A 25 -37.63 54.74 -14.60
N SER A 26 -37.79 55.93 -14.01
CA SER A 26 -38.82 56.91 -14.43
C SER A 26 -38.32 57.86 -15.55
N GLY A 27 -37.53 57.34 -16.49
CA GLY A 27 -36.98 58.11 -17.63
C GLY A 27 -37.78 57.90 -18.93
N PRO A 28 -37.77 58.85 -19.88
CA PRO A 28 -38.62 58.81 -21.07
C PRO A 28 -38.20 57.68 -22.02
N SER A 29 -39.14 56.77 -22.31
CA SER A 29 -39.21 55.75 -23.39
C SER A 29 -37.92 55.30 -24.10
N GLY A 30 -36.81 55.15 -23.40
CA GLY A 30 -35.58 54.53 -23.90
C GLY A 30 -35.68 53.01 -23.80
N LYS A 31 -35.01 52.29 -24.70
CA LYS A 31 -34.84 50.82 -24.56
C LYS A 31 -34.15 50.54 -23.22
N LEU A 32 -34.89 49.98 -22.25
CA LEU A 32 -34.34 49.60 -20.96
C LEU A 32 -33.41 48.40 -21.16
N LYS A 33 -32.13 48.56 -20.84
CA LYS A 33 -31.13 47.49 -20.91
C LYS A 33 -30.66 47.17 -19.51
N VAL A 34 -30.98 45.96 -19.05
CA VAL A 34 -30.44 45.40 -17.80
C VAL A 34 -29.36 44.39 -18.20
N ILE A 35 -28.18 44.48 -17.59
CA ILE A 35 -27.05 43.60 -17.85
C ILE A 35 -26.74 42.83 -16.57
N PHE A 36 -26.76 41.51 -16.66
CA PHE A 36 -26.26 40.61 -15.62
C PHE A 36 -24.97 39.99 -16.14
N HIS A 37 -23.84 40.33 -15.52
CA HIS A 37 -22.52 39.84 -15.96
C HIS A 37 -22.28 38.39 -15.56
N ASP A 38 -22.65 38.00 -14.33
CA ASP A 38 -22.48 36.64 -13.79
C ASP A 38 -23.78 36.18 -13.12
N PHE A 39 -24.80 35.88 -13.93
CA PHE A 39 -26.10 35.44 -13.40
C PHE A 39 -25.99 34.05 -12.76
N PRO A 40 -26.36 33.87 -11.47
CA PRO A 40 -26.31 32.56 -10.81
C PRO A 40 -27.18 31.51 -11.52
N GLY A 41 -26.65 30.30 -11.69
CA GLY A 41 -27.29 29.27 -12.53
C GLY A 41 -27.14 29.47 -14.04
N GLY A 42 -26.40 30.49 -14.49
CA GLY A 42 -26.09 30.72 -15.90
C GLY A 42 -27.26 31.20 -16.75
N ALA A 43 -27.12 31.10 -18.07
CA ALA A 43 -28.18 31.48 -19.01
C ALA A 43 -29.38 30.53 -18.87
N GLU A 44 -29.14 29.27 -18.56
CA GLU A 44 -30.13 28.23 -18.33
C GLU A 44 -31.00 28.57 -17.10
N GLY A 45 -30.38 28.99 -15.99
CA GLY A 45 -31.09 29.44 -14.79
C GLY A 45 -31.98 30.66 -15.08
N PHE A 46 -31.47 31.62 -15.85
CA PHE A 46 -32.25 32.78 -16.27
C PHE A 46 -33.44 32.40 -17.17
N GLU A 47 -33.24 31.48 -18.12
CA GLU A 47 -34.31 30.97 -18.98
C GLU A 47 -35.38 30.23 -18.17
N LEU A 48 -34.99 29.37 -17.22
CA LEU A 48 -35.90 28.66 -16.32
C LEU A 48 -36.74 29.64 -15.51
N MET A 49 -36.10 30.69 -14.96
CA MET A 49 -36.78 31.76 -14.25
C MET A 49 -37.82 32.47 -15.14
N LEU A 50 -37.47 32.80 -16.38
CA LEU A 50 -38.42 33.43 -17.31
C LEU A 50 -39.57 32.50 -17.69
N LYS A 51 -39.30 31.22 -17.95
CA LYS A 51 -40.35 30.22 -18.23
C LYS A 51 -41.35 30.13 -17.08
N PHE A 52 -40.86 30.10 -15.84
CA PHE A 52 -41.70 30.14 -14.65
C PHE A 52 -42.61 31.38 -14.62
N CYS A 53 -42.03 32.58 -14.81
CA CYS A 53 -42.79 33.84 -14.78
C CYS A 53 -43.86 33.90 -15.88
N TYR A 54 -43.55 33.44 -17.10
CA TYR A 54 -44.47 33.49 -18.24
C TYR A 54 -45.50 32.35 -18.25
N ASN A 55 -45.27 31.25 -17.53
CA ASN A 55 -46.21 30.14 -17.37
C ASN A 55 -47.00 30.24 -16.04
N ASN A 56 -47.32 31.44 -15.59
CA ASN A 56 -48.16 31.68 -14.42
C ASN A 56 -47.64 31.00 -13.12
N GLY A 57 -46.32 30.90 -12.95
CA GLY A 57 -45.71 30.27 -11.78
C GLY A 57 -45.69 28.74 -11.80
N SER A 58 -45.81 28.13 -12.98
CA SER A 58 -45.70 26.68 -13.17
C SER A 58 -44.43 26.32 -13.93
N ILE A 59 -43.67 25.36 -13.39
CA ILE A 59 -42.48 24.79 -14.04
C ILE A 59 -42.25 23.36 -13.55
N ASP A 60 -41.87 22.46 -14.46
CA ASP A 60 -41.52 21.09 -14.09
C ASP A 60 -40.10 21.05 -13.49
N MET A 61 -40.01 20.88 -12.17
CA MET A 61 -38.73 20.72 -11.47
C MET A 61 -38.22 19.28 -11.57
N ASN A 62 -36.94 19.13 -11.91
CA ASN A 62 -36.25 17.86 -12.01
C ASN A 62 -34.77 17.99 -11.59
N SER A 63 -34.08 16.86 -11.47
CA SER A 63 -32.67 16.82 -11.03
C SER A 63 -31.67 17.59 -11.91
N SER A 64 -32.03 17.90 -13.15
CA SER A 64 -31.16 18.61 -14.10
C SER A 64 -31.32 20.12 -14.08
N ASN A 65 -32.46 20.63 -13.59
CA ASN A 65 -32.80 22.06 -13.61
C ASN A 65 -32.94 22.68 -12.21
N LEU A 66 -33.08 21.86 -11.16
CA LEU A 66 -33.37 22.33 -9.81
C LEU A 66 -32.29 23.29 -9.30
N LEU A 67 -31.01 22.96 -9.48
CA LEU A 67 -29.90 23.78 -8.98
C LEU A 67 -29.90 25.17 -9.64
N GLN A 68 -29.99 25.22 -10.98
CA GLN A 68 -29.97 26.48 -11.72
C GLN A 68 -31.20 27.34 -11.38
N ALA A 69 -32.37 26.71 -11.27
CA ALA A 69 -33.61 27.39 -10.87
C ALA A 69 -33.51 27.95 -9.45
N HIS A 70 -32.97 27.18 -8.50
CA HIS A 70 -32.80 27.60 -7.11
C HIS A 70 -31.83 28.79 -6.99
N CYS A 71 -30.66 28.72 -7.65
CA CYS A 71 -29.72 29.84 -7.70
C CYS A 71 -30.34 31.11 -8.32
N ALA A 72 -31.05 30.95 -9.45
CA ALA A 72 -31.72 32.05 -10.13
C ALA A 72 -32.80 32.70 -9.25
N ALA A 73 -33.66 31.88 -8.64
CA ALA A 73 -34.76 32.33 -7.78
C ALA A 73 -34.25 33.09 -6.55
N GLY A 74 -33.20 32.56 -5.91
CA GLY A 74 -32.55 33.21 -4.77
C GLY A 74 -31.95 34.56 -5.16
N TYR A 75 -31.21 34.61 -6.27
CA TYR A 75 -30.59 35.84 -6.76
C TYR A 75 -31.61 36.92 -7.15
N MET A 76 -32.77 36.50 -7.64
CA MET A 76 -33.85 37.37 -8.14
C MET A 76 -34.90 37.71 -7.09
N GLU A 77 -34.68 37.28 -5.84
CA GLU A 77 -35.55 37.55 -4.68
C GLU A 77 -36.99 37.07 -4.93
N MET A 78 -37.16 35.90 -5.57
CA MET A 78 -38.46 35.31 -5.93
C MET A 78 -39.06 34.51 -4.77
N LYS A 79 -39.34 35.19 -3.65
CA LYS A 79 -39.75 34.57 -2.38
C LYS A 79 -41.26 34.57 -2.17
N ASP A 80 -41.91 35.68 -2.53
CA ASP A 80 -43.30 35.91 -2.14
C ASP A 80 -44.28 35.21 -3.09
N SER A 81 -45.24 34.46 -2.55
CA SER A 81 -46.26 33.78 -3.35
C SER A 81 -47.09 34.77 -4.17
N VAL A 82 -47.34 34.45 -5.43
CA VAL A 82 -48.10 35.30 -6.35
C VAL A 82 -49.41 34.61 -6.68
N LEU A 83 -50.54 35.26 -6.40
CA LEU A 83 -51.89 34.74 -6.69
C LEU A 83 -52.18 33.37 -6.05
N GLY A 84 -51.63 33.11 -4.86
CA GLY A 84 -51.81 31.84 -4.14
C GLY A 84 -50.95 30.68 -4.68
N VAL A 85 -50.12 30.92 -5.69
CA VAL A 85 -49.15 29.95 -6.21
C VAL A 85 -47.80 30.19 -5.50
N PRO A 86 -47.15 29.13 -4.96
CA PRO A 86 -45.83 29.27 -4.34
C PRO A 86 -44.82 29.79 -5.37
N ASN A 87 -43.96 30.71 -4.96
CA ASN A 87 -42.99 31.29 -5.88
C ASN A 87 -41.85 30.31 -6.18
N LEU A 88 -40.99 30.62 -7.17
CA LEU A 88 -39.97 29.71 -7.67
C LEU A 88 -39.00 29.26 -6.55
N LEU A 89 -38.64 30.15 -5.61
CA LEU A 89 -37.76 29.78 -4.51
C LEU A 89 -38.41 28.72 -3.62
N GLU A 90 -39.66 28.93 -3.19
CA GLU A 90 -40.40 28.01 -2.34
C GLU A 90 -40.60 26.64 -3.02
N GLN A 91 -40.90 26.62 -4.33
CA GLN A 91 -41.01 25.37 -5.09
C GLN A 91 -39.67 24.62 -5.17
N THR A 92 -38.56 25.35 -5.35
CA THR A 92 -37.22 24.75 -5.35
C THR A 92 -36.81 24.23 -3.98
N GLU A 93 -37.11 24.96 -2.89
CA GLU A 93 -36.82 24.53 -1.51
C GLU A 93 -37.58 23.26 -1.15
N LYS A 94 -38.87 23.19 -1.50
CA LYS A 94 -39.67 21.96 -1.35
C LYS A 94 -39.07 20.79 -2.13
N SER A 95 -38.65 21.02 -3.37
CA SER A 95 -38.01 19.98 -4.20
C SER A 95 -36.66 19.51 -3.62
N LEU A 96 -35.92 20.39 -2.93
CA LEU A 96 -34.68 20.05 -2.21
C LEU A 96 -34.92 19.18 -0.96
N GLU A 97 -36.10 19.25 -0.34
CA GLU A 97 -36.49 18.34 0.75
C GLU A 97 -36.78 16.92 0.24
N GLU A 98 -37.29 16.82 -0.99
CA GLU A 98 -37.66 15.55 -1.62
C GLU A 98 -36.46 14.77 -2.23
N ILE A 99 -35.24 15.34 -2.22
CA ILE A 99 -34.01 14.70 -2.76
C ILE A 99 -33.80 13.28 -2.23
N SER A 100 -34.15 13.03 -0.96
CA SER A 100 -33.99 11.72 -0.33
C SER A 100 -34.75 10.59 -1.06
N TYR A 101 -35.84 10.93 -1.77
CA TYR A 101 -36.70 10.01 -2.51
C TYR A 101 -36.35 9.87 -4.00
N TRP A 102 -35.42 10.66 -4.53
CA TRP A 102 -35.06 10.65 -5.95
C TRP A 102 -34.48 9.31 -6.42
N ARG A 103 -34.52 9.00 -7.71
CA ARG A 103 -33.84 7.80 -8.25
C ARG A 103 -32.33 7.96 -8.20
N TRP A 104 -31.59 6.85 -8.21
CA TRP A 104 -30.12 6.89 -8.25
C TRP A 104 -29.60 7.73 -9.43
N SER A 105 -30.16 7.52 -10.63
CA SER A 105 -29.82 8.30 -11.82
C SER A 105 -30.07 9.82 -11.66
N GLU A 106 -31.13 10.20 -10.94
CA GLU A 106 -31.46 11.60 -10.67
C GLU A 106 -30.42 12.24 -9.72
N LEU A 107 -29.98 11.51 -8.70
CA LEU A 107 -28.91 11.94 -7.80
C LEU A 107 -27.58 12.14 -8.53
N LEU A 108 -27.24 11.25 -9.48
CA LEU A 108 -26.02 11.40 -10.29
C LEU A 108 -26.09 12.63 -11.21
N VAL A 109 -27.23 12.87 -11.84
CA VAL A 109 -27.45 14.06 -12.69
C VAL A 109 -27.31 15.32 -11.85
N ALA A 110 -27.92 15.35 -10.67
CA ALA A 110 -27.84 16.44 -9.72
C ALA A 110 -26.39 16.76 -9.31
N LEU A 111 -25.62 15.75 -8.91
CA LEU A 111 -24.19 15.91 -8.58
C LEU A 111 -23.38 16.43 -9.76
N LYS A 112 -23.68 15.98 -10.97
CA LYS A 112 -23.02 16.46 -12.18
C LYS A 112 -23.29 17.95 -12.42
N GLN A 113 -24.50 18.44 -12.13
CA GLN A 113 -24.80 19.87 -12.17
C GLN A 113 -24.03 20.65 -11.11
N CYS A 114 -23.96 20.14 -9.88
CA CYS A 114 -23.17 20.75 -8.80
C CYS A 114 -21.69 20.93 -9.15
N GLN A 115 -21.12 20.02 -9.97
CA GLN A 115 -19.73 20.09 -10.41
C GLN A 115 -19.47 21.15 -11.48
N ASN A 116 -20.44 21.45 -12.33
CA ASN A 116 -20.27 22.38 -13.45
C ASN A 116 -20.41 23.86 -13.02
N LEU A 117 -21.00 24.11 -11.85
CA LEU A 117 -21.32 25.45 -11.38
C LEU A 117 -20.25 25.94 -10.39
N SER A 118 -19.41 26.88 -10.84
CA SER A 118 -18.19 27.32 -10.13
C SER A 118 -18.19 28.81 -9.73
N THR A 119 -19.32 29.52 -9.79
CA THR A 119 -19.34 30.94 -9.38
C THR A 119 -19.45 31.09 -7.86
N VAL A 120 -18.88 32.17 -7.31
CA VAL A 120 -18.89 32.47 -5.87
C VAL A 120 -20.31 32.64 -5.31
N LEU A 121 -21.25 33.12 -6.14
CA LEU A 121 -22.65 33.32 -5.76
C LEU A 121 -23.45 32.00 -5.70
N ASP A 122 -23.03 31.00 -6.47
CA ASP A 122 -23.66 29.67 -6.48
C ASP A 122 -23.25 28.84 -5.24
N TYR A 123 -22.21 29.24 -4.50
CA TYR A 123 -21.59 28.43 -3.46
C TYR A 123 -22.54 28.01 -2.33
N TYR A 124 -23.40 28.91 -1.83
CA TYR A 124 -24.29 28.59 -0.71
C TYR A 124 -25.40 27.61 -1.11
N SER A 125 -26.09 27.90 -2.21
CA SER A 125 -27.15 27.06 -2.78
C SER A 125 -26.61 25.72 -3.30
N ASN A 126 -25.42 25.71 -3.90
CA ASN A 126 -24.74 24.50 -4.34
C ASN A 126 -24.32 23.64 -3.14
N SER A 127 -23.84 24.24 -2.04
CA SER A 127 -23.41 23.50 -0.84
C SER A 127 -24.54 22.68 -0.22
N MET A 128 -25.75 23.26 -0.10
CA MET A 128 -26.89 22.56 0.52
C MET A 128 -27.38 21.38 -0.32
N MET A 129 -27.53 21.58 -1.63
CA MET A 129 -27.93 20.51 -2.55
C MET A 129 -26.87 19.42 -2.63
N LEU A 130 -25.60 19.80 -2.71
CA LEU A 130 -24.46 18.89 -2.74
C LEU A 130 -24.39 18.03 -1.48
N GLU A 131 -24.51 18.63 -0.30
CA GLU A 131 -24.51 17.93 0.99
C GLU A 131 -25.65 16.90 1.05
N LYS A 132 -26.90 17.32 0.77
CA LYS A 132 -28.06 16.42 0.75
C LYS A 132 -27.93 15.29 -0.27
N CYS A 133 -27.41 15.58 -1.47
CA CYS A 133 -27.21 14.57 -2.50
C CYS A 133 -26.14 13.55 -2.07
N MET A 134 -25.00 14.02 -1.56
CA MET A 134 -23.93 13.16 -1.06
C MET A 134 -24.42 12.30 0.09
N ASP A 135 -25.13 12.88 1.05
CA ASP A 135 -25.71 12.16 2.17
C ASP A 135 -26.71 11.09 1.75
N THR A 136 -27.56 11.39 0.77
CA THR A 136 -28.52 10.42 0.24
C THR A 136 -27.81 9.28 -0.49
N ILE A 137 -26.78 9.60 -1.27
CA ILE A 137 -25.96 8.62 -1.99
C ILE A 137 -25.25 7.68 -1.02
N VAL A 138 -24.54 8.23 -0.03
CA VAL A 138 -23.83 7.42 0.97
C VAL A 138 -24.81 6.61 1.82
N GLY A 139 -25.98 7.18 2.16
CA GLY A 139 -27.05 6.46 2.84
C GLY A 139 -27.54 5.24 2.07
N ARG A 140 -27.70 5.36 0.74
CA ARG A 140 -28.11 4.22 -0.10
C ARG A 140 -27.03 3.17 -0.23
N MET A 141 -25.76 3.57 -0.31
CA MET A 141 -24.64 2.63 -0.30
C MET A 141 -24.61 1.82 0.99
N PHE A 142 -24.86 2.45 2.12
CA PHE A 142 -24.92 1.80 3.42
C PHE A 142 -26.07 0.78 3.49
N LEU A 143 -27.29 1.18 3.13
CA LEU A 143 -28.47 0.30 3.14
C LEU A 143 -28.33 -0.90 2.18
N ALA A 144 -27.72 -0.68 1.01
CA ALA A 144 -27.43 -1.77 0.07
C ALA A 144 -26.34 -2.72 0.58
N SER A 145 -25.47 -2.27 1.49
CA SER A 145 -24.46 -3.10 2.15
C SER A 145 -25.05 -3.94 3.29
N GLU A 146 -26.07 -3.45 3.99
CA GLU A 146 -26.75 -4.19 5.08
C GLU A 146 -27.77 -5.22 4.57
N ALA A 147 -28.36 -5.02 3.38
CA ALA A 147 -29.33 -5.94 2.77
C ALA A 147 -28.72 -7.28 2.29
N SER A 148 -27.47 -7.59 2.65
CA SER A 148 -26.82 -8.88 2.40
C SER A 148 -26.59 -9.69 3.68
N PRO A 149 -27.64 -10.28 4.30
CA PRO A 149 -27.49 -11.45 5.14
C PRO A 149 -27.97 -12.69 4.37
N CYS A 150 -27.05 -13.54 3.92
CA CYS A 150 -27.37 -14.93 3.61
C CYS A 150 -26.25 -15.84 4.12
N PRO A 151 -26.49 -16.59 5.21
CA PRO A 151 -25.79 -17.84 5.47
C PRO A 151 -26.50 -18.96 4.70
N SER A 152 -25.79 -19.71 3.86
CA SER A 152 -26.24 -21.06 3.44
C SER A 152 -25.06 -21.81 2.84
N THR A 153 -24.46 -22.76 3.56
CA THR A 153 -24.75 -24.21 3.49
C THR A 153 -25.03 -24.74 2.09
N CYS A 154 -24.17 -25.67 1.68
CA CYS A 154 -24.28 -26.49 0.50
C CYS A 154 -25.67 -27.09 0.32
N SER A 155 -26.17 -27.11 -0.91
CA SER A 155 -26.98 -28.22 -1.41
C SER A 155 -26.67 -28.44 -2.89
N THR A 156 -26.18 -29.63 -3.14
CA THR A 156 -26.18 -30.32 -4.44
C THR A 156 -27.63 -30.52 -4.86
N ASP A 157 -28.02 -30.11 -6.07
CA ASP A 157 -28.78 -30.97 -6.96
C ASP A 157 -28.94 -30.36 -8.37
N SER A 158 -29.16 -31.27 -9.31
CA SER A 158 -28.81 -31.17 -10.72
C SER A 158 -29.94 -30.68 -11.63
N SER A 159 -29.53 -30.35 -12.87
CA SER A 159 -30.28 -30.12 -14.12
C SER A 159 -30.82 -28.69 -14.30
N SER A 160 -30.53 -27.94 -15.36
CA SER A 160 -30.35 -28.33 -16.76
C SER A 160 -29.60 -27.25 -17.57
N GLY A 161 -28.90 -27.68 -18.64
CA GLY A 161 -28.44 -26.82 -19.75
C GLY A 161 -26.93 -26.58 -19.81
N GLY A 162 -26.25 -27.28 -20.73
CA GLY A 162 -24.80 -27.25 -20.95
C GLY A 162 -24.22 -25.85 -21.24
N VAL A 163 -22.92 -25.62 -21.10
CA VAL A 163 -21.84 -26.32 -21.82
C VAL A 163 -20.58 -26.35 -20.95
N ARG A 164 -20.03 -27.54 -20.72
CA ARG A 164 -18.66 -27.69 -20.23
C ARG A 164 -17.69 -27.50 -21.41
N PHE A 165 -16.71 -26.61 -21.25
CA PHE A 165 -15.38 -26.85 -21.82
C PHE A 165 -14.34 -26.51 -20.76
N SER A 166 -13.66 -27.56 -20.31
CA SER A 166 -12.39 -27.51 -19.61
C SER A 166 -11.34 -27.99 -20.59
N CYS A 167 -10.29 -27.19 -20.84
CA CYS A 167 -8.91 -27.65 -20.97
C CYS A 167 -7.94 -26.47 -21.18
N ASP A 168 -7.06 -26.32 -20.18
CA ASP A 168 -5.63 -26.03 -20.21
C ASP A 168 -4.96 -25.11 -21.25
N SER A 169 -4.18 -24.18 -20.65
CA SER A 169 -2.78 -23.85 -20.91
C SER A 169 -2.36 -23.02 -22.15
N LYS A 170 -1.65 -21.93 -21.82
CA LYS A 170 -0.78 -21.03 -22.62
C LYS A 170 -1.42 -19.77 -23.22
N SER A 171 -1.29 -18.71 -22.41
CA SER A 171 -0.79 -17.38 -22.79
C SER A 171 -1.44 -16.65 -23.98
N THR A 172 -2.28 -15.66 -23.68
CA THR A 172 -2.01 -14.26 -24.01
C THR A 172 -2.89 -13.39 -23.11
N GLU A 173 -2.34 -12.27 -22.63
CA GLU A 173 -3.03 -11.31 -21.76
C GLU A 173 -4.42 -10.95 -22.33
N SER A 174 -5.46 -11.47 -21.69
CA SER A 174 -6.78 -10.86 -21.75
C SER A 174 -7.09 -10.38 -20.35
N ILE A 175 -7.30 -9.07 -20.22
CA ILE A 175 -7.84 -8.43 -19.03
C ILE A 175 -9.29 -8.94 -18.91
N LYS A 176 -9.45 -10.18 -18.46
CA LYS A 176 -10.74 -10.78 -18.13
C LYS A 176 -10.96 -10.57 -16.65
N THR A 177 -11.69 -9.49 -16.40
CA THR A 177 -12.46 -9.18 -15.22
C THR A 177 -13.44 -10.31 -14.89
N SER A 178 -12.96 -11.45 -14.39
CA SER A 178 -13.83 -12.58 -14.05
C SER A 178 -13.58 -13.13 -12.64
N SER A 179 -13.46 -12.23 -11.66
CA SER A 179 -13.51 -12.61 -10.23
C SER A 179 -14.16 -11.57 -9.29
N PHE A 180 -14.89 -10.56 -9.82
CA PHE A 180 -15.56 -9.52 -9.00
C PHE A 180 -17.09 -9.66 -8.91
N SER A 181 -17.65 -10.80 -9.30
CA SER A 181 -19.11 -10.99 -9.41
C SER A 181 -19.86 -11.27 -8.11
N SER A 182 -19.28 -11.03 -6.93
CA SER A 182 -20.06 -10.85 -5.69
C SER A 182 -20.17 -9.35 -5.43
N ARG A 183 -21.36 -8.75 -5.54
CA ARG A 183 -21.62 -7.29 -5.60
C ARG A 183 -21.51 -6.58 -4.24
N PRO A 184 -20.41 -5.81 -4.00
CA PRO A 184 -20.51 -4.54 -3.29
C PRO A 184 -19.94 -3.34 -4.08
N CYS A 185 -19.57 -3.51 -5.36
CA CYS A 185 -18.91 -2.47 -6.18
C CYS A 185 -19.78 -1.89 -7.32
N TRP A 186 -21.10 -2.13 -7.32
CA TRP A 186 -22.00 -1.77 -8.43
C TRP A 186 -22.01 -0.26 -8.75
N TRP A 187 -21.72 0.59 -7.77
CA TRP A 187 -21.75 2.05 -7.88
C TRP A 187 -20.40 2.68 -8.28
N PHE A 188 -19.33 1.88 -8.41
CA PHE A 188 -17.98 2.41 -8.63
C PHE A 188 -17.87 3.15 -9.96
N GLU A 189 -18.42 2.57 -11.03
CA GLU A 189 -18.43 3.15 -12.39
C GLU A 189 -19.21 4.46 -12.44
N ASP A 190 -20.37 4.47 -11.78
CA ASP A 190 -21.29 5.61 -11.77
C ASP A 190 -20.68 6.87 -11.13
N LEU A 191 -19.65 6.74 -10.28
CA LEU A 191 -19.03 7.86 -9.57
C LEU A 191 -17.67 8.29 -10.14
N VAL A 192 -17.20 7.68 -11.23
CA VAL A 192 -15.91 8.04 -11.85
C VAL A 192 -15.92 9.46 -12.43
N PHE A 193 -17.10 10.04 -12.74
CA PHE A 193 -17.18 11.39 -13.30
C PHE A 193 -16.86 12.50 -12.28
N LEU A 194 -16.91 12.19 -10.98
CA LEU A 194 -16.67 13.15 -9.91
C LEU A 194 -15.25 13.71 -10.00
N ASN A 195 -15.08 15.00 -9.73
CA ASN A 195 -13.76 15.58 -9.58
C ASN A 195 -13.10 15.15 -8.24
N PRO A 196 -11.77 15.31 -8.08
CA PRO A 196 -11.08 14.89 -6.85
C PRO A 196 -11.63 15.53 -5.56
N VAL A 197 -12.11 16.78 -5.62
CA VAL A 197 -12.66 17.50 -4.46
C VAL A 197 -13.98 16.85 -4.01
N LEU A 198 -14.85 16.50 -4.96
CA LEU A 198 -16.11 15.82 -4.66
C LEU A 198 -15.89 14.39 -4.18
N VAL A 199 -14.87 13.69 -4.68
CA VAL A 199 -14.48 12.36 -4.17
C VAL A 199 -13.97 12.47 -2.73
N GLU A 200 -13.17 13.47 -2.41
CA GLU A 200 -12.72 13.73 -1.03
C GLU A 200 -13.91 13.97 -0.09
N MET A 201 -14.88 14.79 -0.50
CA MET A 201 -16.11 15.03 0.27
C MET A 201 -16.94 13.76 0.44
N LEU A 202 -17.12 12.99 -0.64
CA LEU A 202 -17.84 11.72 -0.63
C LEU A 202 -17.20 10.74 0.36
N VAL A 203 -15.87 10.57 0.28
CA VAL A 203 -15.14 9.66 1.17
C VAL A 203 -15.23 10.09 2.63
N ARG A 204 -15.14 11.40 2.92
CA ARG A 204 -15.38 11.91 4.29
C ARG A 204 -16.79 11.55 4.79
N SER A 205 -17.82 11.73 3.97
CA SER A 205 -19.19 11.32 4.33
C SER A 205 -19.30 9.80 4.54
N MET A 206 -18.63 8.99 3.69
CA MET A 206 -18.57 7.53 3.86
C MET A 206 -17.94 7.12 5.19
N ILE A 207 -16.86 7.79 5.58
CA ILE A 207 -16.17 7.57 6.85
C ILE A 207 -17.07 7.95 8.04
N THR A 208 -17.75 9.10 7.97
CA THR A 208 -18.70 9.54 9.02
C THR A 208 -19.85 8.54 9.20
N ARG A 209 -20.33 7.93 8.10
CA ARG A 209 -21.36 6.88 8.13
C ARG A 209 -20.81 5.47 8.40
N LYS A 210 -19.54 5.34 8.78
CA LYS A 210 -18.88 4.07 9.15
C LYS A 210 -18.97 2.99 8.07
N LEU A 211 -18.90 3.37 6.80
CA LEU A 211 -18.72 2.38 5.73
C LEU A 211 -17.39 1.65 5.91
N GLU A 212 -17.34 0.39 5.49
CA GLU A 212 -16.11 -0.41 5.62
C GLU A 212 -14.94 0.25 4.89
N HIS A 213 -13.86 0.53 5.63
CA HIS A 213 -12.64 1.14 5.08
C HIS A 213 -12.04 0.32 3.91
N GLY A 214 -12.21 -1.00 3.93
CA GLY A 214 -11.81 -1.86 2.81
C GLY A 214 -12.59 -1.61 1.52
N LEU A 215 -13.89 -1.26 1.61
CA LEU A 215 -14.69 -0.86 0.45
C LEU A 215 -14.26 0.52 -0.07
N ILE A 216 -14.05 1.48 0.84
CA ILE A 216 -13.58 2.83 0.50
C ILE A 216 -12.21 2.78 -0.19
N SER A 217 -11.26 2.01 0.36
CA SER A 217 -9.94 1.81 -0.24
C SER A 217 -10.04 1.20 -1.64
N ARG A 218 -10.90 0.19 -1.83
CA ARG A 218 -11.16 -0.39 -3.17
C ARG A 218 -11.75 0.63 -4.15
N PHE A 219 -12.69 1.47 -3.69
CA PHE A 219 -13.26 2.54 -4.51
C PHE A 219 -12.19 3.55 -4.92
N LEU A 220 -11.36 4.02 -3.98
CA LEU A 220 -10.28 4.98 -4.26
C LEU A 220 -9.29 4.44 -5.31
N MET A 221 -8.90 3.18 -5.18
CA MET A 221 -8.01 2.53 -6.16
C MET A 221 -8.68 2.36 -7.53
N TYR A 222 -9.98 2.02 -7.54
CA TYR A 222 -10.76 1.93 -8.76
C TYR A 222 -10.87 3.29 -9.46
N TYR A 223 -11.27 4.32 -8.72
CA TYR A 223 -11.39 5.70 -9.20
C TYR A 223 -10.06 6.18 -9.77
N GLN A 224 -8.96 5.99 -9.05
CA GLN A 224 -7.62 6.33 -9.53
C GLN A 224 -7.31 5.66 -10.87
N LYS A 225 -7.50 4.34 -10.97
CA LYS A 225 -7.20 3.58 -12.18
C LYS A 225 -8.07 4.01 -13.37
N ALA A 226 -9.37 4.21 -13.14
CA ALA A 226 -10.30 4.65 -14.16
C ALA A 226 -9.94 6.05 -14.69
N ARG A 227 -9.73 7.01 -13.79
CA ARG A 227 -9.34 8.38 -14.17
C ARG A 227 -7.97 8.43 -14.86
N PHE A 228 -7.00 7.65 -14.39
CA PHE A 228 -5.66 7.60 -15.00
C PHE A 228 -5.68 7.09 -16.44
N SER A 229 -6.65 6.23 -16.76
CA SER A 229 -6.86 5.70 -18.11
C SER A 229 -7.55 6.72 -19.01
N SER A 230 -8.42 7.56 -18.44
CA SER A 230 -9.18 8.57 -19.19
C SER A 230 -8.46 9.90 -19.39
N THR A 231 -7.54 10.28 -18.51
CA THR A 231 -6.81 11.56 -18.58
C THR A 231 -5.36 11.39 -19.03
N ILE A 232 -4.91 12.29 -19.90
CA ILE A 232 -3.50 12.39 -20.32
C ILE A 232 -2.75 13.39 -19.41
N ASP A 233 -3.47 14.33 -18.79
CA ASP A 233 -2.88 15.39 -17.97
C ASP A 233 -2.19 14.84 -16.72
N VAL A 234 -0.89 15.12 -16.61
CA VAL A 234 -0.05 14.71 -15.48
C VAL A 234 -0.44 15.48 -14.21
N SER A 235 -0.85 16.76 -14.34
CA SER A 235 -1.26 17.59 -13.20
C SER A 235 -2.50 17.00 -12.53
N GLU A 236 -3.50 16.61 -13.33
CA GLU A 236 -4.68 15.91 -12.84
C GLU A 236 -4.34 14.57 -12.17
N LYS A 237 -3.43 13.77 -12.76
CA LYS A 237 -2.98 12.50 -12.16
C LYS A 237 -2.33 12.71 -10.79
N ILE A 238 -1.52 13.77 -10.65
CA ILE A 238 -0.91 14.13 -9.36
C ILE A 238 -2.00 14.46 -8.34
N LYS A 239 -2.95 15.35 -8.67
CA LYS A 239 -4.06 15.72 -7.77
C LYS A 239 -4.87 14.52 -7.31
N ILE A 240 -5.20 13.61 -8.23
CA ILE A 240 -5.94 12.38 -7.90
C ILE A 240 -5.10 11.50 -6.96
N LEU A 241 -3.82 11.30 -7.24
CA LEU A 241 -2.96 10.46 -6.40
C LEU A 241 -2.77 11.04 -5.00
N GLU A 242 -2.60 12.35 -4.89
CA GLU A 242 -2.49 13.06 -3.62
C GLU A 242 -3.77 12.92 -2.79
N MET A 243 -4.94 13.14 -3.41
CA MET A 243 -6.23 12.90 -2.76
C MET A 243 -6.37 11.45 -2.29
N VAL A 244 -6.00 10.46 -3.11
CA VAL A 244 -6.03 9.04 -2.72
C VAL A 244 -5.13 8.78 -1.52
N ILE A 245 -3.91 9.33 -1.50
CA ILE A 245 -2.97 9.19 -0.38
C ILE A 245 -3.54 9.83 0.89
N ASP A 246 -4.10 11.04 0.78
CA ASP A 246 -4.66 11.76 1.92
C ASP A 246 -5.87 11.05 2.52
N MET A 247 -6.78 10.55 1.69
CA MET A 247 -7.93 9.79 2.18
C MET A 247 -7.54 8.48 2.86
N HIS A 248 -6.54 7.77 2.33
CA HIS A 248 -6.01 6.58 2.99
C HIS A 248 -5.34 6.93 4.32
N TYR A 249 -4.54 7.99 4.35
CA TYR A 249 -3.89 8.46 5.58
C TYR A 249 -4.91 8.83 6.66
N ASP A 250 -5.98 9.55 6.30
CA ASP A 250 -7.03 9.92 7.25
C ASP A 250 -7.75 8.68 7.81
N MET A 251 -8.02 7.68 6.96
CA MET A 251 -8.60 6.40 7.40
C MET A 251 -7.67 5.60 8.33
N GLU A 252 -6.36 5.56 8.09
CA GLU A 252 -5.42 4.87 8.99
C GLU A 252 -5.22 5.66 10.30
N TYR A 253 -5.08 6.97 10.21
CA TYR A 253 -4.71 7.83 11.34
C TYR A 253 -5.88 8.09 12.31
N TYR A 254 -7.05 8.49 11.80
CA TYR A 254 -8.19 8.84 12.65
C TYR A 254 -9.07 7.64 13.01
N HIS A 255 -9.13 6.63 12.13
CA HIS A 255 -10.05 5.50 12.28
C HIS A 255 -9.35 4.16 12.56
N ASN A 256 -8.02 4.16 12.70
CA ASN A 256 -7.19 2.97 12.96
C ASN A 256 -7.49 1.81 11.99
N SER A 257 -7.82 2.14 10.74
CA SER A 257 -8.13 1.15 9.71
C SER A 257 -6.84 0.51 9.18
N SER A 258 -6.89 -0.80 8.93
CA SER A 258 -5.78 -1.50 8.28
C SER A 258 -5.96 -1.43 6.76
N ILE A 259 -5.08 -0.71 6.10
CA ILE A 259 -5.03 -0.66 4.63
C ILE A 259 -4.24 -1.87 4.14
N PRO A 260 -4.71 -2.62 3.13
CA PRO A 260 -3.95 -3.71 2.56
C PRO A 260 -2.57 -3.24 2.09
N PHE A 261 -1.52 -3.92 2.54
CA PHE A 261 -0.13 -3.53 2.24
C PHE A 261 0.16 -3.49 0.73
N LYS A 262 -0.45 -4.41 -0.03
CA LYS A 262 -0.40 -4.45 -1.50
C LYS A 262 -0.91 -3.16 -2.14
N THR A 263 -1.93 -2.53 -1.55
CA THR A 263 -2.48 -1.25 -2.01
C THR A 263 -1.46 -0.13 -1.80
N LEU A 264 -0.87 -0.03 -0.61
CA LEU A 264 0.15 0.98 -0.29
C LEU A 264 1.36 0.90 -1.22
N PHE A 265 1.84 -0.32 -1.51
CA PHE A 265 2.93 -0.52 -2.47
C PHE A 265 2.53 -0.24 -3.92
N GLY A 266 1.28 -0.53 -4.30
CA GLY A 266 0.72 -0.10 -5.59
C GLY A 266 0.76 1.42 -5.74
N ILE A 267 0.33 2.15 -4.71
CA ILE A 267 0.38 3.62 -4.66
C ILE A 267 1.84 4.10 -4.72
N LEU A 268 2.76 3.48 -3.97
CA LEU A 268 4.19 3.82 -4.00
C LEU A 268 4.76 3.72 -5.41
N ARG A 269 4.57 2.59 -6.10
CA ARG A 269 5.10 2.37 -7.46
C ARG A 269 4.64 3.46 -8.43
N ILE A 270 3.37 3.86 -8.34
CA ILE A 270 2.82 4.92 -9.17
C ILE A 270 3.42 6.29 -8.76
N SER A 271 3.54 6.55 -7.46
CA SER A 271 4.10 7.80 -6.93
C SER A 271 5.57 8.02 -7.29
N LEU A 272 6.35 6.97 -7.54
CA LEU A 272 7.75 7.11 -7.94
C LEU A 272 7.89 7.72 -9.35
N SER A 273 6.88 7.51 -10.21
CA SER A 273 6.82 8.08 -11.56
C SER A 273 6.23 9.50 -11.63
N LEU A 274 5.62 9.97 -10.53
CA LEU A 274 4.92 11.24 -10.46
C LEU A 274 5.53 12.15 -9.41
N ASN A 275 5.61 13.45 -9.69
CA ASN A 275 6.18 14.41 -8.74
C ASN A 275 5.15 14.85 -7.69
N ILE A 276 4.72 13.91 -6.84
CA ILE A 276 3.81 14.22 -5.72
C ILE A 276 4.49 15.11 -4.67
N SER A 277 3.68 15.89 -3.95
CA SER A 277 4.13 16.77 -2.89
C SER A 277 4.89 16.02 -1.80
N LYS A 278 5.80 16.74 -1.14
CA LYS A 278 6.59 16.21 -0.02
C LYS A 278 5.71 15.74 1.13
N SER A 279 4.57 16.41 1.36
CA SER A 279 3.59 16.05 2.39
C SER A 279 2.97 14.68 2.11
N CYS A 280 2.38 14.49 0.92
CA CYS A 280 1.77 13.20 0.55
C CYS A 280 2.82 12.08 0.50
N ARG A 281 4.03 12.37 0.00
CA ARG A 281 5.13 11.41 0.04
C ARG A 281 5.45 10.96 1.46
N HIS A 282 5.52 11.89 2.41
CA HIS A 282 5.79 11.57 3.81
C HIS A 282 4.66 10.74 4.44
N LYS A 283 3.40 11.09 4.17
CA LYS A 283 2.23 10.31 4.62
C LYS A 283 2.29 8.87 4.10
N LEU A 284 2.59 8.68 2.81
CA LEU A 284 2.74 7.36 2.20
C LEU A 284 3.91 6.57 2.81
N GLU A 285 5.07 7.20 2.96
CA GLU A 285 6.25 6.60 3.61
C GLU A 285 5.93 6.16 5.06
N ALA A 286 5.12 6.95 5.78
CA ALA A 286 4.69 6.65 7.14
C ALA A 286 3.72 5.46 7.20
N MET A 287 2.71 5.41 6.33
CA MET A 287 1.75 4.27 6.25
C MET A 287 2.43 2.96 5.83
N ILE A 288 3.43 3.03 4.93
CA ILE A 288 4.19 1.85 4.54
C ILE A 288 5.09 1.39 5.68
N GLY A 289 5.85 2.32 6.28
CA GLY A 289 6.72 1.99 7.39
C GLY A 289 5.97 1.46 8.61
N SER A 290 4.75 1.96 8.89
CA SER A 290 3.93 1.52 10.02
C SER A 290 3.50 0.05 9.93
N ASN A 291 3.52 -0.53 8.73
CA ASN A 291 3.09 -1.88 8.38
C ASN A 291 4.21 -2.73 7.75
N LEU A 292 5.47 -2.36 8.01
CA LEU A 292 6.66 -2.98 7.40
C LEU A 292 6.78 -4.49 7.67
N ASP A 293 6.17 -5.00 8.74
CA ASP A 293 6.08 -6.43 9.06
C ASP A 293 5.24 -7.27 8.08
N GLN A 294 4.48 -6.60 7.20
CA GLN A 294 3.74 -7.24 6.10
C GLN A 294 4.51 -7.22 4.78
N ALA A 295 5.72 -6.64 4.75
CA ALA A 295 6.52 -6.51 3.54
C ALA A 295 7.27 -7.79 3.18
N THR A 296 7.51 -7.94 1.89
CA THR A 296 8.43 -8.94 1.32
C THR A 296 9.71 -8.26 0.84
N LEU A 297 10.78 -9.05 0.62
CA LEU A 297 12.04 -8.52 0.10
C LEU A 297 11.82 -7.75 -1.22
N ASP A 298 11.04 -8.31 -2.15
CA ASP A 298 10.67 -7.69 -3.43
C ASP A 298 10.01 -6.32 -3.28
N ASN A 299 9.34 -6.05 -2.16
CA ASN A 299 8.78 -4.73 -1.89
C ASN A 299 9.86 -3.70 -1.57
N LEU A 300 10.97 -4.10 -0.92
CA LEU A 300 12.07 -3.22 -0.54
C LEU A 300 13.06 -2.95 -1.68
N LEU A 301 13.08 -3.80 -2.71
CA LEU A 301 13.93 -3.67 -3.91
C LEU A 301 13.42 -2.59 -4.86
N VAL A 302 13.36 -1.36 -4.36
CA VAL A 302 12.99 -0.16 -5.13
C VAL A 302 14.25 0.39 -5.81
N PRO A 303 14.26 0.58 -7.14
CA PRO A 303 15.41 1.13 -7.85
C PRO A 303 15.80 2.52 -7.33
N SER A 304 17.10 2.82 -7.31
CA SER A 304 17.57 4.13 -6.92
C SER A 304 17.11 5.22 -7.91
N PRO A 305 16.86 6.45 -7.43
CA PRO A 305 16.60 7.60 -8.30
C PRO A 305 17.74 7.86 -9.30
N TYR A 306 17.40 8.42 -10.47
CA TYR A 306 18.38 8.76 -11.51
C TYR A 306 19.56 9.59 -10.97
N GLY A 307 20.78 9.24 -11.41
CA GLY A 307 22.02 9.91 -11.00
C GLY A 307 22.66 9.37 -9.73
N ILE A 308 22.12 8.30 -9.16
CA ILE A 308 22.69 7.59 -8.02
C ILE A 308 23.38 6.31 -8.50
N SER A 309 24.56 6.01 -7.94
CA SER A 309 25.42 4.91 -8.38
C SER A 309 24.97 3.52 -7.92
N TYR A 310 24.33 3.42 -6.75
CA TYR A 310 23.90 2.15 -6.16
C TYR A 310 22.53 1.72 -6.69
N LEU A 311 22.26 0.41 -6.71
CA LEU A 311 21.12 -0.17 -7.41
C LEU A 311 19.76 0.15 -6.76
N TYR A 312 19.68 0.11 -5.43
CA TYR A 312 18.42 0.19 -4.68
C TYR A 312 18.31 1.39 -3.75
N ASP A 313 17.13 2.00 -3.59
CA ASP A 313 16.92 3.17 -2.73
C ASP A 313 16.94 2.83 -1.22
N VAL A 314 18.16 2.68 -0.69
CA VAL A 314 18.40 2.49 0.75
C VAL A 314 17.85 3.62 1.61
N LYS A 315 17.77 4.87 1.10
CA LYS A 315 17.22 5.99 1.89
C LYS A 315 15.73 5.80 2.14
N LEU A 316 15.00 5.27 1.15
CA LEU A 316 13.58 4.96 1.29
C LEU A 316 13.35 3.87 2.34
N VAL A 317 14.13 2.78 2.31
CA VAL A 317 14.03 1.70 3.30
C VAL A 317 14.34 2.20 4.72
N LEU A 318 15.36 3.04 4.89
CA LEU A 318 15.67 3.68 6.18
C LEU A 318 14.52 4.56 6.69
N LYS A 319 13.78 5.24 5.80
CA LYS A 319 12.59 6.01 6.18
C LYS A 319 11.44 5.10 6.63
N PHE A 320 11.20 3.99 5.93
CA PHE A 320 10.20 3.01 6.34
C PHE A 320 10.53 2.44 7.72
N LEU A 321 11.79 2.08 7.94
CA LEU A 321 12.26 1.56 9.22
C LEU A 321 12.12 2.61 10.33
N LYS A 322 12.49 3.87 10.06
CA LYS A 322 12.26 4.97 11.00
C LYS A 322 10.78 5.13 11.36
N ALA A 323 9.88 5.03 10.38
CA ALA A 323 8.44 5.11 10.62
C ALA A 323 7.91 3.90 11.42
N PHE A 324 8.39 2.69 11.13
CA PHE A 324 8.08 1.48 11.90
C PHE A 324 8.45 1.64 13.38
N LEU A 325 9.66 2.13 13.64
CA LEU A 325 10.18 2.34 15.01
C LEU A 325 9.52 3.53 15.73
N ARG A 326 9.06 4.56 14.98
CA ARG A 326 8.45 5.78 15.53
C ARG A 326 6.97 5.63 15.89
N ARG A 327 6.28 4.55 15.50
CA ARG A 327 4.89 4.25 15.93
C ARG A 327 4.88 3.87 17.42
N GLY A 328 5.35 4.79 18.26
CA GLY A 328 5.76 4.62 19.65
C GLY A 328 4.84 5.38 20.59
N GLY A 329 3.80 4.66 21.01
CA GLY A 329 3.11 4.77 22.30
C GLY A 329 2.78 3.37 22.84
N SER A 330 2.64 2.39 21.93
CA SER A 330 2.58 0.96 22.21
C SER A 330 3.90 0.31 21.83
N VAL A 331 4.43 -0.55 22.69
CA VAL A 331 5.58 -1.41 22.39
C VAL A 331 5.21 -2.24 21.15
N VAL A 332 5.95 -2.07 20.05
CA VAL A 332 5.78 -2.91 18.86
C VAL A 332 5.86 -4.37 19.30
N ALA A 333 4.83 -5.15 18.97
CA ALA A 333 4.78 -6.55 19.36
C ALA A 333 6.09 -7.27 18.98
N PRO A 334 6.73 -8.03 19.89
CA PRO A 334 8.02 -8.68 19.62
C PRO A 334 8.03 -9.51 18.34
N THR A 335 6.90 -10.16 18.02
CA THR A 335 6.73 -10.94 16.79
C THR A 335 6.82 -10.10 15.51
N ARG A 336 6.24 -8.89 15.49
CA ARG A 336 6.35 -7.95 14.37
C ARG A 336 7.78 -7.43 14.23
N MET A 337 8.41 -7.11 15.35
CA MET A 337 9.79 -6.63 15.38
C MET A 337 10.77 -7.69 14.83
N LYS A 338 10.62 -8.96 15.24
CA LYS A 338 11.43 -10.09 14.72
C LYS A 338 11.25 -10.29 13.21
N LYS A 339 10.02 -10.20 12.70
CA LYS A 339 9.76 -10.27 11.25
C LYS A 339 10.48 -9.17 10.48
N VAL A 340 10.42 -7.93 10.97
CA VAL A 340 11.12 -6.80 10.35
C VAL A 340 12.63 -6.96 10.46
N ALA A 341 13.16 -7.50 11.56
CA ALA A 341 14.58 -7.80 11.69
C ALA A 341 15.08 -8.76 10.61
N SER A 342 14.43 -9.92 10.45
CA SER A 342 14.78 -10.88 9.40
C SER A 342 14.63 -10.28 8.00
N LEU A 343 13.57 -9.50 7.74
CA LEU A 343 13.40 -8.83 6.44
C LEU A 343 14.53 -7.85 6.13
N ILE A 344 14.97 -7.06 7.13
CA ILE A 344 16.05 -6.10 6.94
C ILE A 344 17.39 -6.80 6.82
N ASP A 345 17.63 -7.90 7.53
CA ASP A 345 18.86 -8.69 7.38
C ASP A 345 18.94 -9.32 5.97
N LEU A 346 17.82 -9.84 5.44
CA LEU A 346 17.72 -10.27 4.03
C LEU A 346 17.97 -9.13 3.04
N TYR A 347 17.42 -7.94 3.31
CA TYR A 347 17.66 -6.78 2.46
C TYR A 347 19.12 -6.32 2.50
N ILE A 348 19.77 -6.32 3.68
CA ILE A 348 21.19 -6.00 3.82
C ILE A 348 22.03 -7.00 3.03
N ALA A 349 21.71 -8.30 3.09
CA ALA A 349 22.38 -9.34 2.32
C ALA A 349 22.26 -9.12 0.80
N GLU A 350 21.10 -8.70 0.31
CA GLU A 350 20.86 -8.43 -1.11
C GLU A 350 21.64 -7.22 -1.63
N ILE A 351 21.81 -6.17 -0.81
CA ILE A 351 22.54 -4.95 -1.21
C ILE A 351 24.04 -5.01 -0.93
N ALA A 352 24.50 -5.93 -0.07
CA ALA A 352 25.91 -6.05 0.33
C ALA A 352 26.89 -6.21 -0.86
N PRO A 353 26.54 -6.94 -1.94
CA PRO A 353 27.43 -7.10 -3.08
C PRO A 353 27.56 -5.86 -3.99
N ASP A 354 26.80 -4.78 -3.76
CA ASP A 354 26.86 -3.56 -4.57
C ASP A 354 28.13 -2.75 -4.25
N PRO A 355 29.11 -2.63 -5.18
CA PRO A 355 30.37 -1.93 -4.94
C PRO A 355 30.24 -0.42 -4.70
N SER A 356 29.07 0.13 -4.97
CA SER A 356 28.81 1.56 -4.84
C SER A 356 27.97 1.91 -3.59
N LEU A 357 27.62 0.89 -2.79
CA LEU A 357 26.97 1.08 -1.51
C LEU A 357 27.93 1.77 -0.53
N ARG A 358 27.45 2.86 0.09
CA ARG A 358 28.29 3.64 1.02
C ARG A 358 28.35 2.97 2.40
N PRO A 359 29.51 2.98 3.08
CA PRO A 359 29.68 2.43 4.43
C PRO A 359 28.69 2.99 5.45
N SER A 360 28.42 4.28 5.39
CA SER A 360 27.49 4.95 6.29
C SER A 360 26.06 4.45 6.17
N LYS A 361 25.64 4.00 4.99
CA LYS A 361 24.29 3.45 4.77
C LYS A 361 24.18 2.01 5.20
N PHE A 362 25.21 1.22 4.89
CA PHE A 362 25.31 -0.16 5.36
C PHE A 362 25.27 -0.19 6.90
N LEU A 363 26.09 0.63 7.55
CA LEU A 363 26.12 0.78 9.00
C LEU A 363 24.76 1.21 9.56
N ALA A 364 24.10 2.18 8.92
CA ALA A 364 22.79 2.66 9.37
C ALA A 364 21.74 1.54 9.36
N LEU A 365 21.74 0.66 8.36
CA LEU A 365 20.82 -0.47 8.31
C LEU A 365 21.17 -1.52 9.36
N ALA A 366 22.45 -1.89 9.46
CA ALA A 366 22.94 -2.91 10.40
C ALA A 366 22.61 -2.55 11.87
N THR A 367 22.64 -1.27 12.20
CA THR A 367 22.43 -0.75 13.57
C THR A 367 21.03 -0.20 13.85
N ALA A 368 20.15 -0.12 12.84
CA ALA A 368 18.82 0.49 13.04
C ALA A 368 17.86 -0.36 13.88
N ILE A 369 18.04 -1.68 13.91
CA ILE A 369 17.16 -2.61 14.63
C ILE A 369 17.79 -3.01 15.97
N PRO A 370 17.04 -2.98 17.09
CA PRO A 370 17.56 -3.35 18.40
C PRO A 370 17.94 -4.83 18.49
N ASP A 371 18.92 -5.14 19.34
CA ASP A 371 19.39 -6.52 19.56
C ASP A 371 18.28 -7.48 20.00
N SER A 372 17.30 -7.01 20.78
CA SER A 372 16.17 -7.82 21.25
C SER A 372 15.28 -8.37 20.11
N ALA A 373 15.38 -7.79 18.92
CA ALA A 373 14.63 -8.22 17.74
C ALA A 373 15.30 -9.40 17.01
N ARG A 374 16.58 -9.67 17.27
CA ARG A 374 17.36 -10.70 16.60
C ARG A 374 17.59 -11.88 17.53
N ASP A 375 17.16 -13.04 17.07
CA ASP A 375 17.44 -14.32 17.74
C ASP A 375 18.84 -14.85 17.35
N SER A 376 19.29 -14.56 16.13
CA SER A 376 20.63 -14.86 15.62
C SER A 376 21.16 -13.67 14.81
N TYR A 377 22.48 -13.54 14.75
CA TYR A 377 23.19 -12.54 13.95
C TYR A 377 23.85 -13.13 12.69
N ASP A 378 23.59 -14.41 12.37
CA ASP A 378 24.27 -15.12 11.29
C ASP A 378 24.00 -14.51 9.91
N GLU A 379 22.75 -14.14 9.61
CA GLU A 379 22.38 -13.50 8.34
C GLU A 379 23.07 -12.14 8.16
N LEU A 380 23.07 -11.32 9.22
CA LEU A 380 23.76 -10.03 9.22
C LEU A 380 25.28 -10.21 9.11
N TYR A 381 25.84 -11.23 9.76
CA TYR A 381 27.25 -11.59 9.64
C TYR A 381 27.62 -11.94 8.20
N HIS A 382 26.84 -12.80 7.54
CA HIS A 382 27.07 -13.16 6.14
C HIS A 382 27.00 -11.94 5.21
N ALA A 383 26.04 -11.04 5.45
CA ALA A 383 25.96 -9.80 4.69
C ALA A 383 27.16 -8.87 4.95
N MET A 384 27.65 -8.79 6.19
CA MET A 384 28.87 -8.04 6.53
C MET A 384 30.12 -8.63 5.87
N ASP A 385 30.28 -9.95 5.89
CA ASP A 385 31.41 -10.62 5.23
C ASP A 385 31.42 -10.34 3.72
N MET A 386 30.25 -10.44 3.08
CA MET A 386 30.10 -10.10 1.67
C MET A 386 30.39 -8.62 1.39
N TYR A 387 29.91 -7.72 2.24
CA TYR A 387 30.17 -6.30 2.09
C TYR A 387 31.67 -5.97 2.21
N LEU A 388 32.36 -6.53 3.21
CA LEU A 388 33.80 -6.35 3.40
C LEU A 388 34.64 -6.97 2.28
N GLU A 389 34.17 -8.07 1.69
CA GLU A 389 34.79 -8.67 0.50
C GLU A 389 34.74 -7.71 -0.70
N VAL A 390 33.58 -7.14 -0.98
CA VAL A 390 33.41 -6.22 -2.12
C VAL A 390 34.08 -4.86 -1.87
N HIS A 391 34.15 -4.41 -0.62
CA HIS A 391 34.68 -3.10 -0.23
C HIS A 391 36.06 -3.20 0.41
N GLY A 392 37.03 -3.83 -0.28
CA GLY A 392 38.39 -3.99 0.23
C GLY A 392 39.18 -2.70 0.50
N GLN A 393 38.70 -1.54 0.00
CA GLN A 393 39.36 -0.23 0.16
C GLN A 393 38.97 0.51 1.46
N LEU A 394 38.16 -0.10 2.33
CA LEU A 394 37.73 0.52 3.59
C LEU A 394 38.89 0.72 4.56
N SER A 395 38.85 1.84 5.31
CA SER A 395 39.80 2.07 6.40
C SER A 395 39.54 1.11 7.56
N GLU A 396 40.56 0.85 8.39
CA GLU A 396 40.39 0.00 9.58
C GLU A 396 39.34 0.58 10.54
N GLU A 397 39.24 1.90 10.66
CA GLU A 397 38.21 2.56 11.46
C GLU A 397 36.80 2.32 10.92
N GLU A 398 36.63 2.30 9.59
CA GLU A 398 35.35 2.00 8.95
C GLU A 398 34.95 0.53 9.15
N LYS A 399 35.90 -0.40 8.98
CA LYS A 399 35.68 -1.82 9.25
C LYS A 399 35.26 -2.06 10.69
N VAL A 400 35.94 -1.44 11.66
CA VAL A 400 35.57 -1.51 13.07
C VAL A 400 34.15 -0.96 13.30
N LYS A 401 33.81 0.20 12.73
CA LYS A 401 32.46 0.77 12.85
C LYS A 401 31.37 -0.16 12.31
N ILE A 402 31.59 -0.75 11.14
CA ILE A 402 30.65 -1.71 10.54
C ILE A 402 30.48 -2.93 11.45
N CYS A 403 31.59 -3.49 11.96
CA CYS A 403 31.59 -4.68 12.80
C CYS A 403 31.02 -4.43 14.21
N CYS A 404 30.92 -3.19 14.67
CA CYS A 404 30.26 -2.86 15.94
C CYS A 404 28.75 -3.18 15.95
N GLY A 405 28.12 -3.35 14.78
CA GLY A 405 26.71 -3.73 14.69
C GLY A 405 26.42 -5.19 15.05
N LEU A 406 27.45 -6.02 15.22
CA LEU A 406 27.31 -7.46 15.44
C LEU A 406 27.24 -7.82 16.93
N ASN A 407 26.29 -8.67 17.32
CA ASN A 407 26.29 -9.30 18.63
C ASN A 407 26.91 -10.71 18.56
N TYR A 408 28.15 -10.81 19.02
CA TYR A 408 28.93 -12.06 19.00
C TYR A 408 28.29 -13.19 19.83
N ASP A 409 27.52 -12.85 20.88
CA ASP A 409 26.86 -13.83 21.74
C ASP A 409 25.69 -14.54 21.04
N LYS A 410 25.12 -13.94 20.00
CA LYS A 410 24.03 -14.51 19.21
C LYS A 410 24.46 -15.09 17.87
N LEU A 411 25.77 -15.19 17.62
CA LEU A 411 26.30 -15.94 16.49
C LEU A 411 26.26 -17.45 16.75
N SER A 412 26.03 -18.24 15.71
CA SER A 412 26.24 -19.68 15.78
C SER A 412 27.72 -20.03 15.98
N PRO A 413 28.05 -21.20 16.54
CA PRO A 413 29.44 -21.65 16.69
C PRO A 413 30.20 -21.66 15.36
N GLN A 414 29.52 -22.04 14.28
CA GLN A 414 30.05 -22.09 12.92
C GLN A 414 30.39 -20.68 12.42
N ALA A 415 29.49 -19.71 12.62
CA ALA A 415 29.75 -18.31 12.28
C ALA A 415 30.92 -17.73 13.10
N CYS A 416 31.03 -18.07 14.40
CA CYS A 416 32.17 -17.67 15.22
C CYS A 416 33.50 -18.23 14.71
N ILE A 417 33.55 -19.51 14.30
CA ILE A 417 34.76 -20.12 13.74
C ILE A 417 35.15 -19.41 12.45
N HIS A 418 34.19 -19.23 11.54
CA HIS A 418 34.44 -18.54 10.28
C HIS A 418 34.95 -17.10 10.51
N LEU A 419 34.31 -16.35 11.41
CA LEU A 419 34.71 -14.99 11.76
C LEU A 419 36.12 -14.95 12.36
N SER A 420 36.45 -15.88 13.25
CA SER A 420 37.78 -15.93 13.90
C SER A 420 38.94 -16.16 12.92
N GLN A 421 38.66 -16.80 11.78
CA GLN A 421 39.64 -17.10 10.72
C GLN A 421 39.64 -16.07 9.59
N ASN A 422 38.66 -15.16 9.56
CA ASN A 422 38.47 -14.23 8.47
C ASN A 422 39.34 -12.97 8.65
N THR A 423 40.38 -12.85 7.82
CA THR A 423 41.36 -11.75 7.86
C THR A 423 40.80 -10.40 7.40
N LYS A 424 39.62 -10.38 6.77
CA LYS A 424 38.95 -9.14 6.32
C LYS A 424 38.33 -8.37 7.48
N PHE A 425 38.00 -9.08 8.57
CA PHE A 425 37.45 -8.48 9.77
C PHE A 425 38.57 -7.92 10.65
N PRO A 426 38.30 -6.84 11.42
CA PRO A 426 39.25 -6.33 12.39
C PRO A 426 39.64 -7.41 13.42
N SER A 427 40.90 -7.43 13.84
CA SER A 427 41.42 -8.38 14.83
C SER A 427 40.60 -8.39 16.13
N LYS A 428 40.08 -7.23 16.54
CA LYS A 428 39.18 -7.08 17.68
C LYS A 428 37.91 -7.94 17.55
N SER A 429 37.33 -8.05 16.36
CA SER A 429 36.14 -8.86 16.10
C SER A 429 36.43 -10.35 16.21
N ALA A 430 37.58 -10.80 15.69
CA ALA A 430 38.02 -12.20 15.82
C ALA A 430 38.19 -12.60 17.29
N VAL A 431 38.82 -11.73 18.10
CA VAL A 431 38.97 -11.96 19.55
C VAL A 431 37.61 -12.03 20.25
N GLN A 432 36.67 -11.14 19.92
CA GLN A 432 35.32 -11.15 20.51
C GLN A 432 34.54 -12.42 20.16
N ALA A 433 34.64 -12.92 18.92
CA ALA A 433 34.02 -14.18 18.53
C ALA A 433 34.57 -15.39 19.31
N LEU A 434 35.91 -15.44 19.51
CA LEU A 434 36.56 -16.49 20.30
C LEU A 434 36.14 -16.44 21.78
N ILE A 435 36.05 -15.25 22.37
CA ILE A 435 35.58 -15.07 23.76
C ILE A 435 34.15 -15.60 23.91
N SER A 436 33.27 -15.28 22.97
CA SER A 436 31.88 -15.76 22.99
C SER A 436 31.77 -17.28 22.82
N GLN A 437 32.64 -17.88 22.00
CA GLN A 437 32.69 -19.34 21.88
C GLN A 437 33.15 -20.01 23.17
N GLN A 438 34.17 -19.44 23.84
CA GLN A 438 34.67 -19.96 25.12
C GLN A 438 33.62 -19.85 26.24
N SER A 439 32.86 -18.75 26.30
CA SER A 439 31.80 -18.59 27.30
C SER A 439 30.66 -19.59 27.09
N LYS A 440 30.24 -19.84 25.84
CA LYS A 440 29.24 -20.88 25.49
C LYS A 440 29.70 -22.29 25.88
N LEU A 441 30.95 -22.64 25.57
CA LEU A 441 31.56 -23.91 25.97
C LEU A 441 31.61 -24.07 27.50
N LYS A 442 32.04 -23.03 28.22
CA LYS A 442 32.08 -23.05 29.68
C LYS A 442 30.70 -23.25 30.30
N ASN A 443 29.68 -22.58 29.76
CA ASN A 443 28.29 -22.74 30.21
C ASN A 443 27.77 -24.16 29.94
N LEU A 444 28.08 -24.75 28.79
CA LEU A 444 27.73 -26.14 28.48
C LEU A 444 28.37 -27.12 29.47
N ILE A 445 29.65 -26.94 29.79
CA ILE A 445 30.39 -27.78 30.75
C ILE A 445 29.80 -27.65 32.17
N GLN A 446 29.44 -26.42 32.59
CA GLN A 446 28.83 -26.15 33.90
C GLN A 446 27.36 -26.59 34.01
N SER A 447 26.64 -26.71 32.88
CA SER A 447 25.22 -27.12 32.84
C SER A 447 25.01 -28.64 32.89
N THR A 448 26.09 -29.43 32.75
CA THR A 448 26.06 -30.87 32.98
C THR A 448 25.99 -31.14 34.49
N PRO A 449 24.92 -31.75 35.03
CA PRO A 449 24.89 -32.10 36.45
C PRO A 449 25.94 -33.18 36.69
N ALA A 450 26.96 -32.84 37.47
CA ALA A 450 27.83 -33.86 38.05
C ALA A 450 26.97 -34.71 39.00
N THR A 451 26.75 -35.97 38.63
CA THR A 451 26.34 -37.01 39.58
C THR A 451 27.33 -36.98 40.74
N SER A 452 26.82 -36.72 41.94
CA SER A 452 27.59 -36.64 43.17
C SER A 452 28.35 -37.95 43.44
N PRO A 453 29.44 -37.84 44.20
CA PRO A 453 29.48 -38.63 45.42
C PRO A 453 29.70 -37.74 46.64
N LEU A 454 28.95 -38.06 47.68
CA LEU A 454 29.20 -37.61 49.05
C LEU A 454 30.60 -38.05 49.49
N LEU A 455 31.34 -37.15 50.14
CA LEU A 455 31.73 -37.29 51.55
C LEU A 455 32.53 -36.06 52.01
N ASN A 456 31.92 -35.35 52.97
CA ASN A 456 32.49 -34.62 54.10
C ASN A 456 33.96 -34.18 54.09
N GLY A 457 34.16 -32.88 54.38
CA GLY A 457 35.06 -32.49 55.45
C GLY A 457 35.97 -31.30 55.18
N SER A 458 35.60 -30.15 55.77
CA SER A 458 36.49 -29.10 56.28
C SER A 458 37.38 -28.31 55.30
N SER A 459 36.95 -27.07 55.01
CA SER A 459 37.84 -25.89 54.91
C SER A 459 38.42 -25.56 56.32
N PRO A 460 39.44 -24.69 56.53
CA PRO A 460 39.82 -23.52 55.71
C PRO A 460 41.37 -23.25 55.72
N PRO A 461 41.91 -22.02 55.57
CA PRO A 461 42.04 -21.25 54.33
C PRO A 461 43.44 -20.58 54.13
N PHE A 462 43.60 -19.87 53.01
CA PHE A 462 44.50 -18.72 52.74
C PHE A 462 46.05 -18.89 52.68
N CYS A 463 46.57 -18.46 51.52
CA CYS A 463 47.82 -17.74 51.22
C CYS A 463 49.04 -17.90 52.13
N PHE A 464 50.17 -18.32 51.56
CA PHE A 464 51.45 -17.62 51.77
C PHE A 464 52.34 -17.62 50.52
N THR A 465 53.14 -16.57 50.51
CA THR A 465 54.08 -16.00 49.56
C THR A 465 55.28 -16.86 49.15
N ASN A 466 55.80 -16.55 47.96
CA ASN A 466 57.15 -16.78 47.43
C ASN A 466 58.26 -17.11 48.44
N VAL A 467 59.05 -18.16 48.15
CA VAL A 467 60.52 -18.18 48.34
C VAL A 467 61.18 -18.99 47.20
N ASN A 468 62.20 -18.39 46.60
CA ASN A 468 63.11 -18.98 45.61
C ASN A 468 63.98 -20.10 46.19
N ALA A 469 64.33 -21.12 45.38
CA ALA A 469 65.71 -21.39 44.92
C ALA A 469 65.94 -22.86 44.47
N GLN A 470 66.38 -22.98 43.21
CA GLN A 470 67.33 -23.94 42.62
C GLN A 470 67.38 -25.41 43.08
N LYS A 471 67.25 -26.35 42.12
CA LYS A 471 68.36 -27.02 41.38
C LYS A 471 67.92 -28.42 40.93
N GLY A 472 68.25 -28.79 39.69
CA GLY A 472 68.57 -30.19 39.37
C GLY A 472 67.72 -30.92 38.33
N ASN A 473 68.20 -30.83 37.08
CA ASN A 473 68.45 -31.94 36.16
C ASN A 473 67.33 -32.58 35.31
N LYS A 474 67.76 -32.88 34.07
CA LYS A 474 67.07 -33.54 32.96
C LYS A 474 66.62 -34.96 33.32
N ASP A 475 65.46 -35.39 32.84
CA ASP A 475 65.40 -36.43 31.81
C ASP A 475 64.00 -36.62 31.19
N LYS A 476 64.04 -37.10 29.95
CA LYS A 476 62.90 -37.41 29.06
C LYS A 476 62.16 -38.66 29.52
N SER A 477 60.82 -38.65 29.51
CA SER A 477 60.04 -39.82 29.10
C SER A 477 58.61 -39.42 28.72
N ASN A 478 58.10 -40.08 27.68
CA ASN A 478 56.76 -39.95 27.12
C ASN A 478 55.70 -40.40 28.14
N ASP A 479 54.72 -39.55 28.45
CA ASP A 479 53.45 -40.01 29.01
C ASP A 479 52.37 -40.01 27.91
N GLN A 480 52.20 -41.21 27.36
CA GLN A 480 51.11 -41.62 26.51
C GLN A 480 49.90 -41.89 27.43
N VAL A 481 48.96 -40.95 27.52
CA VAL A 481 47.68 -41.19 28.20
C VAL A 481 46.66 -41.69 27.17
N VAL A 482 46.51 -43.01 27.16
CA VAL A 482 45.42 -43.76 26.53
C VAL A 482 44.11 -43.34 27.21
N LEU A 483 43.22 -42.68 26.46
CA LEU A 483 41.87 -42.40 26.93
C LEU A 483 41.01 -43.65 26.74
N TYR A 484 40.63 -44.25 27.87
CA TYR A 484 39.64 -45.32 27.98
C TYR A 484 38.30 -44.81 27.44
N SER A 485 37.82 -45.39 26.34
CA SER A 485 36.44 -45.26 25.89
C SER A 485 35.54 -46.05 26.82
N SER A 486 34.91 -45.37 27.78
CA SER A 486 33.80 -45.94 28.55
C SER A 486 32.58 -46.03 27.63
N THR A 487 32.36 -47.22 27.09
CA THR A 487 31.10 -47.68 26.51
C THR A 487 30.00 -47.58 27.56
N GLY A 488 29.19 -46.53 27.45
CA GLY A 488 27.82 -46.51 27.94
C GLY A 488 26.90 -46.69 26.74
N ASP A 489 26.08 -47.74 26.77
CA ASP A 489 25.07 -48.07 25.76
C ASP A 489 24.16 -46.86 25.48
N PHE A 490 24.46 -46.16 24.40
CA PHE A 490 23.48 -45.41 23.62
C PHE A 490 23.23 -46.23 22.37
N ASP A 491 21.95 -46.51 22.08
CA ASP A 491 21.49 -47.31 20.95
C ASP A 491 21.72 -46.58 19.61
N ALA A 492 22.98 -46.33 19.27
CA ALA A 492 23.42 -45.74 18.02
C ALA A 492 23.14 -46.67 16.82
N SER A 493 22.83 -47.95 17.07
CA SER A 493 22.51 -48.91 16.02
C SER A 493 21.13 -48.63 15.41
N SER A 494 20.11 -48.30 16.22
CA SER A 494 18.76 -48.04 15.73
C SER A 494 18.62 -46.69 15.01
N ASP A 495 19.31 -45.65 15.48
CA ASP A 495 19.34 -44.34 14.82
C ASP A 495 20.13 -44.35 13.51
N ASN A 496 21.19 -45.16 13.41
CA ASN A 496 21.96 -45.31 12.17
C ASN A 496 21.18 -46.14 11.13
N GLU A 497 20.42 -47.15 11.56
CA GLU A 497 19.45 -47.88 10.71
C GLU A 497 18.32 -46.93 10.22
N ARG A 498 17.80 -46.05 11.09
CA ARG A 498 16.78 -45.06 10.72
C ARG A 498 17.31 -44.01 9.75
N LEU A 499 18.54 -43.53 9.93
CA LEU A 499 19.20 -42.59 9.02
C LEU A 499 19.48 -43.25 7.67
N LYS A 500 19.89 -44.52 7.65
CA LYS A 500 20.09 -45.31 6.43
C LYS A 500 18.79 -45.51 5.67
N ALA A 501 17.69 -45.82 6.36
CA ALA A 501 16.36 -45.92 5.76
C ALA A 501 15.89 -44.57 5.18
N HIS A 502 16.16 -43.46 5.88
CA HIS A 502 15.82 -42.12 5.39
C HIS A 502 16.64 -41.73 4.15
N LEU A 503 17.95 -42.03 4.14
CA LEU A 503 18.82 -41.81 2.97
C LEU A 503 18.39 -42.64 1.77
N GLN A 504 18.03 -43.92 1.97
CA GLN A 504 17.48 -44.76 0.90
C GLN A 504 16.14 -44.22 0.37
N GLY A 505 15.26 -43.75 1.25
CA GLY A 505 14.01 -43.10 0.85
C GLY A 505 14.22 -41.81 0.07
N MET A 506 15.23 -41.02 0.43
CA MET A 506 15.62 -39.79 -0.26
C MET A 506 16.21 -40.11 -1.65
N GLN A 507 17.03 -41.15 -1.74
CA GLN A 507 17.60 -41.63 -3.00
C GLN A 507 16.53 -42.16 -3.97
N TRP A 508 15.48 -42.81 -3.46
CA TRP A 508 14.33 -43.24 -4.26
C TRP A 508 13.54 -42.04 -4.82
N ARG A 509 13.32 -41.00 -4.03
CA ARG A 509 12.63 -39.77 -4.49
C ARG A 509 13.45 -39.04 -5.55
N VAL A 510 14.77 -38.99 -5.41
CA VAL A 510 15.67 -38.41 -6.42
C VAL A 510 15.59 -39.20 -7.72
N MET A 511 15.60 -40.53 -7.65
CA MET A 511 15.46 -41.39 -8.84
C MET A 511 14.11 -41.18 -9.56
N GLU A 512 13.01 -41.03 -8.81
CA GLU A 512 11.70 -40.74 -9.41
C GLU A 512 11.64 -39.34 -10.03
N LEU A 513 12.27 -38.33 -9.39
CA LEU A 513 12.40 -36.99 -9.94
C LEU A 513 13.24 -36.98 -11.23
N GLU A 514 14.36 -37.70 -11.26
CA GLU A 514 15.18 -37.86 -12.47
C GLU A 514 14.39 -38.52 -13.61
N LYS A 515 13.54 -39.50 -13.29
CA LYS A 515 12.64 -40.15 -14.26
C LYS A 515 11.59 -39.19 -14.80
N ILE A 516 11.03 -38.33 -13.95
CA ILE A 516 10.09 -37.26 -14.36
C ILE A 516 10.81 -36.23 -15.24
N CYS A 517 12.01 -35.79 -14.85
CA CYS A 517 12.83 -34.87 -15.65
C CYS A 517 13.15 -35.45 -17.04
N LYS A 518 13.52 -36.74 -17.13
CA LYS A 518 13.73 -37.42 -18.42
C LYS A 518 12.47 -37.47 -19.29
N LYS A 519 11.30 -37.72 -18.68
CA LYS A 519 10.01 -37.67 -19.40
C LYS A 519 9.72 -36.25 -19.91
N MET A 520 9.94 -35.23 -19.09
CA MET A 520 9.75 -33.83 -19.47
C MET A 520 10.71 -33.41 -20.59
N GLN A 521 11.97 -33.83 -20.53
CA GLN A 521 12.98 -33.56 -21.56
C GLN A 521 12.61 -34.24 -22.88
N THR A 522 12.06 -35.46 -22.84
CA THR A 522 11.55 -36.17 -24.02
C THR A 522 10.33 -35.47 -24.62
N GLN A 523 9.43 -34.93 -23.78
CA GLN A 523 8.30 -34.13 -24.25
C GLN A 523 8.74 -32.80 -24.86
N MET A 524 9.71 -32.10 -24.26
CA MET A 524 10.29 -30.87 -24.82
C MET A 524 10.97 -31.14 -26.17
N ALA A 525 11.70 -32.25 -26.32
CA ALA A 525 12.32 -32.65 -27.58
C ALA A 525 11.28 -32.97 -28.68
N LYS A 526 10.10 -33.50 -28.31
CA LYS A 526 8.99 -33.69 -29.27
C LYS A 526 8.36 -32.36 -29.69
N ILE A 527 8.23 -31.41 -28.76
CA ILE A 527 7.70 -30.07 -29.04
C ILE A 527 8.65 -29.29 -29.96
N THR A 528 9.96 -29.38 -29.74
CA THR A 528 10.95 -28.69 -30.59
C THR A 528 11.05 -29.30 -31.99
N LYS A 529 10.87 -30.61 -32.14
CA LYS A 529 10.81 -31.27 -33.47
C LYS A 529 9.54 -30.93 -34.27
N SER A 530 8.44 -30.56 -33.61
CA SER A 530 7.20 -30.12 -34.28
C SER A 530 7.22 -28.66 -34.79
N LYS A 531 8.30 -27.91 -34.53
CA LYS A 531 8.44 -26.47 -34.82
C LYS A 531 9.36 -26.13 -36.00
N VAL A 532 9.58 -27.07 -36.92
CA VAL A 532 10.29 -26.80 -38.19
C VAL A 532 9.25 -26.46 -39.28
N PRO A 533 9.25 -25.25 -39.88
CA PRO A 533 8.36 -24.92 -40.99
C PRO A 533 8.82 -25.59 -42.30
N PRO A 534 7.92 -25.96 -43.22
CA PRO A 534 8.32 -26.45 -44.53
C PRO A 534 8.82 -25.28 -45.40
N ASN A 535 9.92 -25.57 -46.07
CA ASN A 535 10.60 -24.83 -47.14
C ASN A 535 9.62 -24.04 -48.05
N SER A 536 9.72 -22.71 -48.06
CA SER A 536 9.00 -21.86 -49.02
C SER A 536 9.98 -21.26 -50.04
N TYR A 537 9.57 -21.41 -51.29
CA TYR A 537 10.29 -21.12 -52.52
C TYR A 537 10.75 -19.66 -52.63
N ALA A 538 11.98 -19.49 -53.12
CA ALA A 538 12.53 -18.23 -53.59
C ALA A 538 11.67 -17.64 -54.72
N ARG A 539 11.22 -16.38 -54.55
CA ARG A 539 10.87 -15.50 -55.67
C ARG A 539 11.40 -14.09 -55.41
N SER A 540 12.15 -13.64 -56.39
CA SER A 540 12.83 -12.36 -56.56
C SER A 540 11.92 -11.14 -56.44
N LEU A 541 12.42 -10.11 -55.76
CA LEU A 541 11.91 -8.74 -55.75
C LEU A 541 12.07 -8.07 -57.12
N PRO A 542 11.10 -7.25 -57.58
CA PRO A 542 11.33 -6.25 -58.60
C PRO A 542 11.68 -4.88 -57.98
N LYS A 543 12.70 -4.23 -58.56
CA LYS A 543 12.97 -2.79 -58.46
C LYS A 543 11.80 -1.99 -59.07
N LEU A 544 11.51 -0.81 -58.53
CA LEU A 544 11.58 0.47 -59.25
C LEU A 544 11.25 1.67 -58.34
N CYS A 545 11.88 2.78 -58.72
CA CYS A 545 12.02 4.08 -58.07
C CYS A 545 10.74 4.92 -58.03
N SER A 546 10.64 5.79 -57.03
CA SER A 546 10.61 7.27 -57.14
C SER A 546 10.87 7.89 -55.78
#